data_AF-A0A662XUG3-F1
#
_entry.id   AF-A0A662XUG3-F1
#
_cell.length_a   1.000
_cell.length_b   1.000
_cell.length_c   1.000
_cell.angle_alpha   90.00
_cell.angle_beta   90.00
_cell.angle_gamma   90.00
#
_symmetry.space_group_name_H-M   'P 1'
#
loop_
_entity.id
_entity.type
_entity.pdbx_description
1 polymer ?
#
loop_
_entity_poly.entity_id
_entity_poly.type
_entity_poly.pdbx_seq_one_letter_code
_entity_poly.pdbx_strand_id
1 'polypeptide(L)'
;MPPSLAVVTCQHVACPWLFPRYFANKWDWLQFVSEEFVQHSLQLLSFEGPIPQAGSAVAKPEVLLDLPLVPQVHIHSERDLALLTLDGAADRKIWEQAVSEFGLQSLALQSGSCSQGEPLLFSGHRQLPGDEGDEGEGFQAPKAVAGHFVGRSARGQEFAWSREVLEEGMCGGAVFGSTGECVGIVEGIVPPLDEGPDASPPPEEDREAFASWQMKQALANHVAFIPSSEVRAFIAQPDDLLLTGMDLPPNIE
;
A
#
# COMPACT_ATOMS: atom_id res chain seq x y z
N MET A 1 1.38 5.54 29.44
CA MET A 1 0.18 5.03 28.74
C MET A 1 0.61 3.77 28.01
N PRO A 2 -0.21 2.71 27.96
CA PRO A 2 0.10 1.58 27.09
C PRO A 2 0.21 2.05 25.63
N PRO A 3 1.09 1.44 24.82
CA PRO A 3 1.29 1.86 23.44
C PRO A 3 0.02 1.67 22.59
N SER A 4 -0.19 2.56 21.62
CA SER A 4 -1.28 2.49 20.64
C SER A 4 -0.77 1.82 19.37
N LEU A 5 -1.53 0.87 18.81
CA LEU A 5 -1.17 0.26 17.53
C LEU A 5 -1.22 1.31 16.40
N ALA A 6 -0.11 1.46 15.69
CA ALA A 6 0.04 2.40 14.58
C ALA A 6 -0.22 1.69 13.25
N VAL A 7 -1.19 2.18 12.48
CA VAL A 7 -1.45 1.73 11.11
C VAL A 7 -1.05 2.86 10.17
N VAL A 8 0.01 2.65 9.38
CA VAL A 8 0.53 3.68 8.46
C VAL A 8 0.21 3.28 7.02
N THR A 9 -0.16 4.27 6.21
CA THR A 9 -0.43 4.12 4.78
C THR A 9 -0.20 5.47 4.08
N CYS A 10 -0.56 5.59 2.80
CA CYS A 10 -0.49 6.84 2.06
C CYS A 10 -1.70 7.75 2.35
N GLN A 11 -1.51 9.08 2.29
CA GLN A 11 -2.62 10.04 2.44
C GLN A 11 -3.63 9.91 1.32
N HIS A 12 -3.19 9.69 0.08
CA HIS A 12 -4.13 9.53 -1.03
C HIS A 12 -5.02 8.28 -0.86
N VAL A 13 -4.56 7.28 -0.11
CA VAL A 13 -5.34 6.08 0.23
C VAL A 13 -6.28 6.34 1.41
N ALA A 14 -5.77 6.90 2.52
CA ALA A 14 -6.56 7.11 3.74
C ALA A 14 -7.51 8.32 3.65
N CYS A 15 -7.15 9.33 2.86
CA CYS A 15 -7.83 10.62 2.75
C CYS A 15 -8.12 10.99 1.28
N PRO A 16 -8.84 10.15 0.51
CA PRO A 16 -9.01 10.35 -0.93
C PRO A 16 -9.69 11.68 -1.29
N TRP A 17 -10.49 12.25 -0.38
CA TRP A 17 -11.13 13.56 -0.55
C TRP A 17 -10.14 14.73 -0.64
N LEU A 18 -8.90 14.57 -0.17
CA LEU A 18 -7.84 15.56 -0.33
C LEU A 18 -7.20 15.52 -1.73
N PHE A 19 -7.46 14.46 -2.51
CA PHE A 19 -6.85 14.19 -3.81
C PHE A 19 -7.88 13.94 -4.93
N PRO A 20 -8.94 14.76 -5.08
CA PRO A 20 -10.05 14.46 -5.99
C PRO A 20 -9.61 14.38 -7.46
N ARG A 21 -8.54 15.11 -7.84
CA ARG A 21 -7.98 15.05 -9.20
C ARG A 21 -7.21 13.78 -9.49
N TYR A 22 -6.64 13.14 -8.47
CA TYR A 22 -5.89 11.89 -8.62
C TYR A 22 -6.81 10.76 -9.08
N PHE A 23 -8.07 10.77 -8.60
CA PHE A 23 -9.05 9.72 -8.85
C PHE A 23 -10.08 10.05 -9.95
N ALA A 24 -10.04 11.25 -10.54
CA ALA A 24 -11.09 11.75 -11.42
C ALA A 24 -11.41 10.85 -12.64
N ASN A 25 -10.45 10.04 -13.10
CA ASN A 25 -10.64 9.16 -14.25
C ASN A 25 -11.42 7.87 -13.91
N LYS A 26 -11.41 7.44 -12.64
CA LYS A 26 -12.05 6.19 -12.19
C LYS A 26 -13.21 6.41 -11.22
N TRP A 27 -13.08 7.40 -10.35
CA TRP A 27 -13.99 7.68 -9.24
C TRP A 27 -14.21 9.19 -9.12
N ASP A 28 -14.80 9.80 -10.15
CA ASP A 28 -15.10 11.23 -10.22
C ASP A 28 -16.00 11.70 -9.06
N TRP A 29 -16.85 10.82 -8.53
CA TRP A 29 -17.71 11.08 -7.39
C TRP A 29 -16.95 11.38 -6.08
N LEU A 30 -15.68 10.99 -5.95
CA LEU A 30 -14.86 11.29 -4.77
C LEU A 30 -14.68 12.79 -4.55
N GLN A 31 -14.89 13.63 -5.58
CA GLN A 31 -14.89 15.09 -5.42
C GLN A 31 -16.04 15.62 -4.53
N PHE A 32 -17.06 14.80 -4.28
CA PHE A 32 -18.19 15.13 -3.42
C PHE A 32 -18.10 14.50 -2.02
N VAL A 33 -17.03 13.73 -1.76
CA VAL A 33 -16.76 13.10 -0.47
C VAL A 33 -15.95 14.06 0.39
N SER A 34 -16.22 14.04 1.69
CA SER A 34 -15.50 14.75 2.75
C SER A 34 -15.13 13.73 3.83
N GLU A 35 -14.30 14.16 4.80
CA GLU A 35 -13.88 13.32 5.92
C GLU A 35 -15.05 12.69 6.69
N GLU A 36 -16.20 13.37 6.78
CA GLU A 36 -17.37 12.89 7.54
C GLU A 36 -18.06 11.66 6.91
N PHE A 37 -17.76 11.38 5.64
CA PHE A 37 -18.31 10.24 4.90
C PHE A 37 -17.35 9.04 4.89
N VAL A 38 -16.21 9.12 5.60
CA VAL A 38 -15.19 8.07 5.62
C VAL A 38 -15.06 7.47 7.01
N GLN A 39 -14.99 6.14 7.03
CA GLN A 39 -14.65 5.36 8.21
C GLN A 39 -13.47 4.46 7.87
N HIS A 40 -12.55 4.31 8.83
CA HIS A 40 -11.42 3.40 8.71
C HIS A 40 -11.58 2.26 9.71
N SER A 41 -11.24 1.05 9.27
CA SER A 41 -11.14 -0.10 10.15
C SER A 41 -9.91 -0.95 9.82
N LEU A 42 -9.47 -1.71 10.82
CA LEU A 42 -8.44 -2.72 10.70
C LEU A 42 -9.09 -4.08 10.60
N GLN A 43 -8.94 -4.74 9.46
CA GLN A 43 -9.49 -6.08 9.23
C GLN A 43 -8.38 -7.13 9.18
N LEU A 44 -8.62 -8.27 9.83
CA LEU A 44 -7.84 -9.49 9.66
C LEU A 44 -8.65 -10.48 8.84
N LEU A 45 -8.09 -10.91 7.71
CA LEU A 45 -8.76 -11.77 6.74
C LEU A 45 -8.11 -13.15 6.72
N SER A 46 -8.91 -14.20 6.59
CA SER A 46 -8.48 -15.58 6.41
C SER A 46 -8.85 -16.08 5.02
N PHE A 47 -7.89 -16.73 4.35
CA PHE A 47 -8.10 -17.36 3.06
C PHE A 47 -8.09 -18.88 3.23
N GLU A 48 -9.09 -19.56 2.66
CA GLU A 48 -9.06 -21.02 2.55
C GLU A 48 -8.10 -21.44 1.42
N GLY A 49 -6.93 -21.94 1.80
CA GLY A 49 -5.92 -22.42 0.84
C GLY A 49 -4.95 -21.34 0.38
N PRO A 50 -4.29 -21.52 -0.79
CA PRO A 50 -3.27 -20.58 -1.25
C PRO A 50 -3.88 -19.23 -1.63
N ILE A 51 -3.10 -18.15 -1.44
CA ILE A 51 -3.52 -16.80 -1.78
C ILE A 51 -3.94 -16.74 -3.28
N PRO A 52 -5.15 -16.24 -3.58
CA PRO A 52 -5.68 -16.18 -4.93
C PRO A 52 -4.80 -15.40 -5.91
N GLN A 53 -4.68 -15.94 -7.13
CA GLN A 53 -4.10 -15.22 -8.26
C GLN A 53 -5.20 -14.56 -9.09
N ALA A 54 -4.85 -13.47 -9.78
CA ALA A 54 -5.78 -12.77 -10.68
C ALA A 54 -6.42 -13.75 -11.69
N GLY A 55 -7.75 -13.66 -11.84
CA GLY A 55 -8.52 -14.52 -12.74
C GLY A 55 -8.90 -15.89 -12.17
N SER A 56 -8.62 -16.16 -10.89
CA SER A 56 -9.10 -17.37 -10.20
C SER A 56 -10.50 -17.13 -9.62
N ALA A 57 -11.43 -18.07 -9.84
CA ALA A 57 -12.70 -18.09 -9.10
C ALA A 57 -12.40 -18.55 -7.67
N VAL A 58 -12.49 -17.64 -6.71
CA VAL A 58 -12.11 -17.92 -5.31
C VAL A 58 -13.22 -17.46 -4.38
N ALA A 59 -13.51 -18.31 -3.40
CA ALA A 59 -14.32 -17.95 -2.26
C ALA A 59 -13.80 -16.67 -1.59
N LYS A 60 -14.74 -15.80 -1.22
CA LYS A 60 -14.48 -14.59 -0.44
C LYS A 60 -13.77 -14.94 0.87
N PRO A 61 -12.74 -14.17 1.29
CA PRO A 61 -12.08 -14.42 2.56
C PRO A 61 -13.02 -14.27 3.74
N GLU A 62 -12.76 -15.06 4.79
CA GLU A 62 -13.43 -14.91 6.08
C GLU A 62 -12.84 -13.73 6.84
N VAL A 63 -13.70 -12.84 7.35
CA VAL A 63 -13.28 -11.75 8.23
C VAL A 63 -13.15 -12.29 9.65
N LEU A 64 -11.92 -12.50 10.11
CA LEU A 64 -11.65 -12.96 11.48
C LEU A 64 -11.79 -11.83 12.50
N LEU A 65 -11.48 -10.60 12.10
CA LEU A 65 -11.50 -9.43 12.94
C LEU A 65 -11.83 -8.17 12.12
N ASP A 66 -12.62 -7.27 12.70
CA ASP A 66 -12.87 -5.92 12.16
C ASP A 66 -12.93 -4.94 13.33
N LEU A 67 -11.90 -4.09 13.46
CA LEU A 67 -11.76 -3.12 14.54
C LEU A 67 -11.82 -1.70 14.00
N PRO A 68 -12.72 -0.83 14.53
CA PRO A 68 -12.75 0.56 14.11
C PRO A 68 -11.46 1.29 14.52
N LEU A 69 -10.90 2.06 13.61
CA LEU A 69 -9.78 2.97 13.90
C LEU A 69 -10.32 4.32 14.36
N VAL A 70 -9.48 5.11 15.03
CA VAL A 70 -9.83 6.48 15.42
C VAL A 70 -10.17 7.29 14.16
N PRO A 71 -11.30 8.02 14.12
CA PRO A 71 -11.71 8.74 12.91
C PRO A 71 -10.71 9.79 12.42
N GLN A 72 -9.96 10.40 13.34
CA GLN A 72 -8.98 11.42 13.02
C GLN A 72 -7.72 10.79 12.43
N VAL A 73 -7.45 11.09 11.16
CA VAL A 73 -6.22 10.69 10.48
C VAL A 73 -5.14 11.75 10.73
N HIS A 74 -3.98 11.34 11.25
CA HIS A 74 -2.81 12.22 11.30
C HIS A 74 -2.10 12.17 9.96
N ILE A 75 -1.88 13.32 9.33
CA ILE A 75 -1.22 13.42 8.02
C ILE A 75 0.14 14.10 8.14
N HIS A 76 1.12 13.61 7.40
CA HIS A 76 2.44 14.23 7.29
C HIS A 76 2.40 15.48 6.39
N SER A 77 3.08 16.56 6.77
CA SER A 77 2.97 17.84 6.05
C SER A 77 3.68 17.88 4.69
N GLU A 78 4.66 17.01 4.47
CA GLU A 78 5.55 17.07 3.28
C GLU A 78 5.67 15.75 2.50
N ARG A 79 5.06 14.68 2.99
CA ARG A 79 5.17 13.32 2.45
C ARG A 79 3.79 12.73 2.42
N ASP A 80 3.55 11.83 1.49
CA ASP A 80 2.30 11.11 1.38
C ASP A 80 2.20 9.99 2.43
N LEU A 81 2.20 10.38 3.72
CA LEU A 81 2.00 9.51 4.88
C LEU A 81 0.76 9.90 5.66
N ALA A 82 -0.02 8.89 6.02
CA ALA A 82 -1.14 8.96 6.94
C ALA A 82 -0.94 7.94 8.07
N LEU A 83 -1.23 8.36 9.30
CA LEU A 83 -1.22 7.53 10.50
C LEU A 83 -2.64 7.41 11.02
N LEU A 84 -3.10 6.17 11.11
CA LEU A 84 -4.33 5.75 11.75
C LEU A 84 -3.97 5.02 13.04
N THR A 85 -4.82 5.10 14.06
CA THR A 85 -4.52 4.53 15.37
C THR A 85 -5.68 3.73 15.92
N LEU A 86 -5.36 2.62 16.58
CA LEU A 86 -6.28 1.88 17.43
C LEU A 86 -6.13 2.33 18.88
N ASP A 87 -7.06 3.15 19.39
CA ASP A 87 -6.97 3.75 20.73
C ASP A 87 -8.01 3.24 21.75
N GLY A 88 -8.92 2.36 21.34
CA GLY A 88 -9.91 1.72 22.21
C GLY A 88 -9.27 0.68 23.14
N ALA A 89 -9.44 0.79 24.46
CA ALA A 89 -8.92 -0.22 25.40
C ALA A 89 -9.54 -1.62 25.19
N ALA A 90 -10.81 -1.68 24.78
CA ALA A 90 -11.47 -2.92 24.42
C ALA A 90 -10.90 -3.49 23.12
N ASP A 91 -10.80 -2.66 22.07
CA ASP A 91 -10.32 -3.08 20.75
C ASP A 91 -8.85 -3.51 20.79
N ARG A 92 -8.01 -2.82 21.57
CA ARG A 92 -6.62 -3.23 21.83
C ARG A 92 -6.53 -4.62 22.44
N LYS A 93 -7.39 -4.94 23.41
CA LYS A 93 -7.39 -6.26 24.03
C LYS A 93 -7.79 -7.35 23.03
N ILE A 94 -8.73 -7.04 22.13
CA ILE A 94 -9.12 -7.95 21.05
C ILE A 94 -7.94 -8.15 20.09
N TRP A 95 -7.24 -7.07 19.72
CA TRP A 95 -6.03 -7.15 18.89
C TRP A 95 -4.92 -7.97 19.56
N GLU A 96 -4.60 -7.72 20.83
CA GLU A 96 -3.60 -8.49 21.60
C GLU A 96 -3.95 -9.98 21.66
N GLN A 97 -5.25 -10.31 21.80
CA GLN A 97 -5.72 -11.68 21.73
C GLN A 97 -5.49 -12.29 20.35
N ALA A 98 -5.85 -11.58 19.28
CA ALA A 98 -5.62 -12.03 17.90
C ALA A 98 -4.12 -12.23 17.60
N VAL A 99 -3.26 -11.32 18.07
CA VAL A 99 -1.80 -11.45 17.97
C VAL A 99 -1.33 -12.75 18.63
N SER A 100 -1.82 -13.06 19.83
CA SER A 100 -1.45 -14.30 20.52
C SER A 100 -2.06 -15.56 19.89
N GLU A 101 -3.28 -15.48 19.35
CA GLU A 101 -4.03 -16.60 18.81
C GLU A 101 -3.51 -17.02 17.44
N PHE A 102 -3.22 -16.04 16.58
CA PHE A 102 -2.77 -16.25 15.20
C PHE A 102 -1.26 -16.07 15.02
N GLY A 103 -0.53 -15.70 16.07
CA GLY A 103 0.92 -15.49 16.00
C GLY A 103 1.32 -14.30 15.13
N LEU A 104 0.51 -13.23 15.12
CA LEU A 104 0.75 -12.04 14.30
C LEU A 104 2.00 -11.30 14.79
N GLN A 105 2.71 -10.65 13.87
CA GLN A 105 3.89 -9.86 14.18
C GLN A 105 3.76 -8.46 13.58
N SER A 106 4.04 -7.44 14.39
CA SER A 106 4.23 -6.07 13.91
C SER A 106 5.52 -5.96 13.10
N LEU A 107 5.60 -4.94 12.24
CA LEU A 107 6.79 -4.70 11.45
C LEU A 107 7.87 -4.00 12.28
N ALA A 108 9.11 -4.48 12.14
CA ALA A 108 10.28 -3.72 12.54
C ALA A 108 10.72 -2.81 11.39
N LEU A 109 10.89 -1.52 11.67
CA LEU A 109 11.52 -0.59 10.73
C LEU A 109 13.03 -0.79 10.72
N GLN A 110 13.62 -0.87 9.52
CA GLN A 110 15.07 -0.88 9.34
C GLN A 110 15.67 0.44 9.90
N SER A 111 16.90 0.35 10.42
CA SER A 111 17.63 1.54 10.91
C SER A 111 18.62 2.11 9.87
N GLY A 112 19.08 1.28 8.94
CA GLY A 112 20.02 1.66 7.87
C GLY A 112 19.33 2.07 6.56
N SER A 113 20.12 2.63 5.64
CA SER A 113 19.69 2.92 4.27
C SER A 113 19.89 1.73 3.34
N CYS A 114 19.02 1.61 2.32
CA CYS A 114 19.19 0.64 1.25
C CYS A 114 20.44 0.92 0.41
N SER A 115 21.08 -0.15 -0.07
CA SER A 115 22.21 -0.08 -1.00
C SER A 115 21.75 -0.29 -2.45
N GLN A 116 22.39 0.36 -3.42
CA GLN A 116 22.04 0.18 -4.84
C GLN A 116 22.13 -1.29 -5.24
N GLY A 117 21.08 -1.81 -5.87
CA GLY A 117 20.95 -3.21 -6.26
C GLY A 117 20.52 -4.15 -5.13
N GLU A 118 20.28 -3.65 -3.92
CA GLU A 118 19.77 -4.46 -2.82
C GLU A 118 18.40 -5.06 -3.17
N PRO A 119 18.20 -6.38 -3.00
CA PRO A 119 16.91 -7.02 -3.22
C PRO A 119 15.84 -6.44 -2.30
N LEU A 120 14.67 -6.16 -2.87
CA LEU A 120 13.51 -5.67 -2.15
C LEU A 120 12.29 -6.55 -2.43
N LEU A 121 11.36 -6.61 -1.47
CA LEU A 121 10.04 -7.20 -1.64
C LEU A 121 8.97 -6.16 -1.33
N PHE A 122 8.13 -5.82 -2.31
CA PHE A 122 6.98 -4.94 -2.13
C PHE A 122 5.78 -5.76 -1.71
N SER A 123 5.14 -5.42 -0.61
CA SER A 123 3.93 -6.08 -0.11
C SER A 123 2.78 -5.09 -0.02
N GLY A 124 1.61 -5.50 -0.49
CA GLY A 124 0.36 -4.75 -0.41
C GLY A 124 -0.75 -5.66 -0.86
N HIS A 125 -1.85 -5.13 -1.41
CA HIS A 125 -2.95 -5.97 -1.87
C HIS A 125 -3.25 -5.79 -3.35
N ARG A 126 -3.95 -6.79 -3.88
CA ARG A 126 -4.64 -6.73 -5.16
C ARG A 126 -6.14 -6.76 -4.94
N GLN A 127 -6.87 -6.15 -5.87
CA GLN A 127 -8.33 -6.24 -5.92
C GLN A 127 -8.71 -7.42 -6.81
N LEU A 128 -9.55 -8.32 -6.29
CA LEU A 128 -10.10 -9.45 -7.01
C LEU A 128 -11.58 -9.23 -7.25
N PRO A 129 -12.10 -9.57 -8.45
CA PRO A 129 -13.53 -9.47 -8.71
C PRO A 129 -14.31 -10.42 -7.80
N GLY A 130 -15.52 -10.01 -7.40
CA GLY A 130 -16.47 -10.90 -6.75
C GLY A 130 -17.01 -11.96 -7.72
N ASP A 131 -17.72 -12.96 -7.20
CA ASP A 131 -18.35 -14.00 -8.02
C ASP A 131 -19.33 -13.38 -9.03
N GLU A 132 -19.27 -13.84 -10.28
CA GLU A 132 -20.20 -13.42 -11.34
C GLU A 132 -21.64 -13.82 -10.96
N GLY A 133 -22.41 -12.85 -10.46
CA GLY A 133 -23.81 -13.03 -10.08
C GLY A 133 -24.17 -12.50 -8.70
N ASP A 134 -23.17 -12.19 -7.86
CA ASP A 134 -23.36 -11.40 -6.67
C ASP A 134 -23.13 -9.92 -7.04
N GLU A 135 -24.02 -9.01 -6.65
CA GLU A 135 -23.75 -7.55 -6.75
C GLU A 135 -22.63 -7.12 -5.77
N GLY A 136 -21.93 -8.09 -5.17
CA GLY A 136 -20.89 -7.92 -4.19
C GLY A 136 -19.69 -7.17 -4.74
N GLU A 137 -19.26 -6.18 -3.98
CA GLU A 137 -17.96 -5.54 -4.11
C GLU A 137 -16.87 -6.62 -4.10
N GLY A 138 -15.88 -6.49 -4.99
CA GLY A 138 -14.71 -7.37 -5.02
C GLY A 138 -13.98 -7.39 -3.66
N PHE A 139 -13.03 -8.31 -3.50
CA PHE A 139 -12.28 -8.44 -2.26
C PHE A 139 -10.79 -8.25 -2.46
N GLN A 140 -10.11 -7.91 -1.38
CA GLN A 140 -8.67 -7.68 -1.37
C GLN A 140 -7.94 -8.96 -1.01
N ALA A 141 -6.86 -9.28 -1.73
CA ALA A 141 -5.94 -10.36 -1.36
C ALA A 141 -4.51 -9.83 -1.28
N PRO A 142 -3.67 -10.32 -0.34
CA PRO A 142 -2.28 -9.93 -0.28
C PRO A 142 -1.54 -10.22 -1.59
N LYS A 143 -0.58 -9.37 -1.91
CA LYS A 143 0.29 -9.47 -3.07
C LYS A 143 1.70 -9.05 -2.68
N ALA A 144 2.67 -9.86 -3.11
CA ALA A 144 4.08 -9.54 -2.98
C ALA A 144 4.75 -9.50 -4.36
N VAL A 145 5.62 -8.51 -4.57
CA VAL A 145 6.36 -8.32 -5.83
C VAL A 145 7.84 -8.12 -5.51
N ALA A 146 8.69 -8.95 -6.10
CA ALA A 146 10.13 -8.81 -5.96
C ALA A 146 10.67 -7.62 -6.78
N GLY A 147 11.76 -7.03 -6.32
CA GLY A 147 12.44 -5.94 -6.99
C GLY A 147 13.83 -5.66 -6.43
N HIS A 148 14.35 -4.47 -6.71
CA HIS A 148 15.62 -4.02 -6.15
C HIS A 148 15.69 -2.51 -6.03
N PHE A 149 16.48 -2.03 -5.07
CA PHE A 149 16.73 -0.61 -4.86
C PHE A 149 17.55 -0.01 -5.99
N VAL A 150 17.12 1.15 -6.51
CA VAL A 150 17.78 1.84 -7.62
C VAL A 150 18.59 3.03 -7.12
N GLY A 151 18.02 3.85 -6.24
CA GLY A 151 18.71 5.03 -5.74
C GLY A 151 17.81 6.02 -5.00
N ARG A 152 18.37 7.18 -4.68
CA ARG A 152 17.71 8.22 -3.90
C ARG A 152 17.83 9.58 -4.59
N SER A 153 16.74 10.36 -4.59
CA SER A 153 16.77 11.76 -5.02
C SER A 153 17.54 12.65 -4.04
N ALA A 154 17.90 13.85 -4.49
CA ALA A 154 18.48 14.87 -3.61
C ALA A 154 17.55 15.32 -2.47
N ARG A 155 16.23 15.06 -2.56
CA ARG A 155 15.23 15.42 -1.55
C ARG A 155 14.83 14.27 -0.62
N GLY A 156 15.51 13.13 -0.72
CA GLY A 156 15.28 11.99 0.16
C GLY A 156 14.30 10.93 -0.38
N GLN A 157 13.58 11.19 -1.48
CA GLN A 157 12.74 10.17 -2.13
C GLN A 157 13.59 8.96 -2.53
N GLU A 158 13.13 7.76 -2.18
CA GLU A 158 13.75 6.51 -2.57
C GLU A 158 13.04 5.89 -3.76
N PHE A 159 13.83 5.31 -4.66
CA PHE A 159 13.37 4.68 -5.89
C PHE A 159 13.88 3.26 -5.99
N ALA A 160 13.01 2.40 -6.50
CA ALA A 160 13.28 1.01 -6.76
C ALA A 160 12.68 0.60 -8.11
N TRP A 161 13.07 -0.59 -8.56
CA TRP A 161 12.50 -1.24 -9.73
C TRP A 161 11.84 -2.54 -9.29
N SER A 162 10.64 -2.81 -9.80
CA SER A 162 9.85 -4.01 -9.50
C SER A 162 9.79 -4.96 -10.69
N ARG A 163 9.73 -6.27 -10.43
CA ARG A 163 9.66 -7.30 -11.48
C ARG A 163 8.44 -7.17 -12.39
N GLU A 164 7.35 -6.63 -11.85
CA GLU A 164 6.11 -6.32 -12.55
C GLU A 164 5.60 -4.95 -12.09
N VAL A 165 4.72 -4.35 -12.90
CA VAL A 165 4.06 -3.10 -12.51
C VAL A 165 3.21 -3.37 -11.27
N LEU A 166 3.42 -2.55 -10.22
CA LEU A 166 2.65 -2.68 -9.00
C LEU A 166 1.18 -2.27 -9.26
N GLU A 167 0.25 -2.92 -8.57
CA GLU A 167 -1.18 -2.59 -8.65
C GLU A 167 -1.51 -1.42 -7.70
N GLU A 168 -2.62 -0.71 -7.94
CA GLU A 168 -3.01 0.46 -7.11
C GLU A 168 -3.16 0.12 -5.62
N GLY A 169 -3.59 -1.10 -5.29
CA GLY A 169 -3.66 -1.61 -3.92
C GLY A 169 -2.31 -1.83 -3.22
N MET A 170 -1.19 -1.62 -3.92
CA MET A 170 0.14 -1.70 -3.34
C MET A 170 0.57 -0.38 -2.68
N CYS A 171 -0.04 0.76 -3.03
CA CYS A 171 0.25 2.04 -2.39
C CYS A 171 -0.12 1.99 -0.89
N GLY A 172 0.76 2.51 -0.04
CA GLY A 172 0.67 2.37 1.42
C GLY A 172 1.15 1.02 1.96
N GLY A 173 1.54 0.09 1.09
CA GLY A 173 2.10 -1.21 1.44
C GLY A 173 3.57 -1.15 1.88
N ALA A 174 4.05 -2.22 2.49
CA ALA A 174 5.41 -2.35 3.00
C ALA A 174 6.44 -2.59 1.90
N VAL A 175 7.64 -2.07 2.10
CA VAL A 175 8.84 -2.44 1.34
C VAL A 175 9.78 -3.17 2.30
N PHE A 176 10.08 -4.44 2.03
CA PHE A 176 10.99 -5.24 2.83
C PHE A 176 12.38 -5.27 2.21
N GLY A 177 13.40 -5.13 3.07
CA GLY A 177 14.80 -5.34 2.72
C GLY A 177 15.21 -6.81 2.83
N SER A 178 16.46 -7.08 2.51
CA SER A 178 17.03 -8.44 2.54
C SER A 178 17.07 -9.10 3.93
N THR A 179 16.96 -8.31 5.01
CA THR A 179 16.90 -8.77 6.40
C THR A 179 15.49 -9.13 6.87
N GLY A 180 14.48 -8.86 6.04
CA GLY A 180 13.08 -8.97 6.38
C GLY A 180 12.53 -7.79 7.19
N GLU A 181 13.34 -6.76 7.46
CA GLU A 181 12.88 -5.51 8.06
C GLU A 181 12.21 -4.61 7.01
N CYS A 182 11.26 -3.78 7.46
CA CYS A 182 10.60 -2.80 6.62
C CYS A 182 11.53 -1.60 6.36
N VAL A 183 11.91 -1.42 5.11
CA VAL A 183 12.78 -0.33 4.67
C VAL A 183 12.01 0.91 4.23
N GLY A 184 10.69 0.81 4.06
CA GLY A 184 9.85 1.94 3.71
C GLY A 184 8.42 1.56 3.32
N ILE A 185 7.69 2.53 2.77
CA ILE A 185 6.28 2.40 2.37
C ILE A 185 6.15 2.79 0.90
N VAL A 186 5.48 1.96 0.10
CA VAL A 186 5.20 2.25 -1.32
C VAL A 186 4.34 3.52 -1.40
N GLU A 187 4.83 4.54 -2.10
CA GLU A 187 4.16 5.84 -2.23
C GLU A 187 3.57 6.02 -3.62
N GLY A 188 4.39 5.76 -4.64
CA GLY A 188 4.04 6.04 -6.02
C GLY A 188 4.40 4.87 -6.92
N ILE A 189 3.44 4.48 -7.74
CA ILE A 189 3.60 3.48 -8.80
C ILE A 189 3.42 4.19 -10.13
N VAL A 190 4.14 3.73 -11.16
CA VAL A 190 3.88 4.18 -12.53
C VAL A 190 2.83 3.24 -13.11
N PRO A 191 1.61 3.72 -13.42
CA PRO A 191 0.58 2.88 -13.99
C PRO A 191 1.08 2.23 -15.29
N PRO A 192 0.63 1.01 -15.63
CA PRO A 192 0.89 0.47 -16.93
C PRO A 192 0.30 1.40 -18.00
N LEU A 193 0.89 1.42 -19.18
CA LEU A 193 0.22 2.03 -20.31
C LEU A 193 -1.00 1.17 -20.62
N ASP A 194 -2.19 1.76 -20.47
CA ASP A 194 -3.46 1.07 -20.73
C ASP A 194 -3.40 0.36 -22.09
N GLU A 195 -3.99 -0.83 -22.21
CA GLU A 195 -4.12 -1.56 -23.49
C GLU A 195 -5.03 -0.85 -24.52
N GLY A 196 -5.42 0.39 -24.24
CA GLY A 196 -6.25 1.25 -25.09
C GLY A 196 -5.46 2.03 -26.16
N PRO A 197 -6.06 3.05 -26.78
CA PRO A 197 -5.42 3.86 -27.83
C PRO A 197 -4.13 4.55 -27.38
N ASP A 198 -3.94 4.76 -26.07
CA ASP A 198 -2.73 5.30 -25.46
C ASP A 198 -1.57 4.29 -25.33
N ALA A 199 -1.80 3.00 -25.59
CA ALA A 199 -0.75 1.99 -25.74
C ALA A 199 0.12 2.25 -26.96
N SER A 200 -0.50 2.75 -28.03
CA SER A 200 0.18 3.03 -29.29
C SER A 200 0.99 4.32 -29.17
N PRO A 201 2.21 4.36 -29.72
CA PRO A 201 2.98 5.60 -29.73
C PRO A 201 2.16 6.69 -30.45
N PRO A 202 2.05 7.89 -29.88
CA PRO A 202 1.45 9.02 -30.59
C PRO A 202 2.28 9.36 -31.83
N PRO A 203 1.71 10.06 -32.83
CA PRO A 203 2.45 10.47 -34.03
C PRO A 203 3.74 11.21 -33.65
N GLU A 204 4.88 10.87 -34.27
CA GLU A 204 6.19 11.49 -33.96
C GLU A 204 6.22 13.02 -34.17
N GLU A 205 5.27 13.53 -34.97
CA GLU A 205 5.07 14.97 -35.19
C GLU A 205 4.62 15.71 -33.92
N ASP A 206 3.90 15.01 -33.03
CA ASP A 206 3.59 15.49 -31.68
C ASP A 206 4.71 15.10 -30.70
N ARG A 207 5.80 15.86 -30.78
CA ARG A 207 7.02 15.61 -30.00
C ARG A 207 6.80 15.58 -28.50
N GLU A 208 5.84 16.36 -27.99
CA GLU A 208 5.55 16.44 -26.55
C GLU A 208 4.80 15.18 -26.09
N ALA A 209 3.75 14.79 -26.81
CA ALA A 209 3.03 13.54 -26.53
C ALA A 209 3.96 12.33 -26.65
N PHE A 210 4.82 12.30 -27.68
CA PHE A 210 5.77 11.21 -27.91
C PHE A 210 6.83 11.12 -26.81
N ALA A 211 7.39 12.25 -26.37
CA ALA A 211 8.35 12.27 -25.26
C ALA A 211 7.70 11.82 -23.94
N SER A 212 6.46 12.24 -23.67
CA SER A 212 5.70 11.80 -22.50
C SER A 212 5.43 10.29 -22.53
N TRP A 213 5.02 9.75 -23.67
CA TRP A 213 4.82 8.32 -23.87
C TRP A 213 6.12 7.52 -23.66
N GLN A 214 7.23 7.97 -24.24
CA GLN A 214 8.55 7.32 -24.05
C GLN A 214 8.99 7.35 -22.59
N MET A 215 8.76 8.46 -21.88
CA MET A 215 9.08 8.57 -20.47
C MET A 215 8.25 7.60 -19.63
N LYS A 216 6.93 7.48 -19.88
CA LYS A 216 6.07 6.51 -19.20
C LYS A 216 6.53 5.06 -19.44
N GLN A 217 6.88 4.71 -20.68
CA GLN A 217 7.47 3.41 -21.00
C GLN A 217 8.77 3.15 -20.22
N ALA A 218 9.68 4.13 -20.19
CA ALA A 218 10.97 4.00 -19.51
C ALA A 218 10.84 3.90 -17.99
N LEU A 219 9.80 4.53 -17.42
CA LEU A 219 9.49 4.52 -16.01
C LEU A 219 8.56 3.37 -15.60
N ALA A 220 8.08 2.56 -16.56
CA ALA A 220 7.36 1.34 -16.24
C ALA A 220 8.19 0.52 -15.23
N ASN A 221 7.51 -0.08 -14.26
CA ASN A 221 8.12 -0.85 -13.16
C ASN A 221 8.97 -0.04 -12.15
N HIS A 222 9.09 1.28 -12.29
CA HIS A 222 9.71 2.08 -11.23
C HIS A 222 8.71 2.33 -10.11
N VAL A 223 9.22 2.27 -8.89
CA VAL A 223 8.46 2.45 -7.65
C VAL A 223 9.14 3.54 -6.84
N ALA A 224 8.36 4.54 -6.41
CA ALA A 224 8.77 5.50 -5.40
C ALA A 224 8.27 5.02 -4.04
N PHE A 225 9.14 5.07 -3.03
CA PHE A 225 8.76 4.70 -1.67
C PHE A 225 9.36 5.66 -0.64
N ILE A 226 8.67 5.81 0.49
CA ILE A 226 9.03 6.67 1.60
C ILE A 226 9.96 5.86 2.52
N PRO A 227 11.19 6.33 2.80
CA PRO A 227 12.13 5.55 3.58
C PRO A 227 11.70 5.40 5.03
N SER A 228 12.05 4.26 5.64
CA SER A 228 11.77 3.91 7.04
C SER A 228 12.22 4.98 8.05
N SER A 229 13.24 5.77 7.73
CA SER A 229 13.67 6.89 8.58
C SER A 229 12.61 8.01 8.68
N GLU A 230 11.93 8.31 7.57
CA GLU A 230 10.85 9.30 7.53
C GLU A 230 9.60 8.75 8.23
N VAL A 231 9.29 7.48 8.01
CA VAL A 231 8.20 6.78 8.71
C VAL A 231 8.43 6.78 10.22
N ARG A 232 9.65 6.46 10.67
CA ARG A 232 10.04 6.48 12.09
C ARG A 232 9.95 7.89 12.69
N ALA A 233 10.31 8.92 11.94
CA ALA A 233 10.18 10.30 12.39
C ALA A 233 8.71 10.74 12.52
N PHE A 234 7.83 10.15 11.72
CA PHE A 234 6.40 10.44 11.72
C PHE A 234 5.63 9.74 12.85
N ILE A 235 6.00 8.52 13.21
CA ILE A 235 5.32 7.74 14.25
C ILE A 235 5.99 7.90 15.62
N ALA A 236 5.20 8.14 16.67
CA ALA A 236 5.73 8.30 18.02
C ALA A 236 6.30 7.00 18.62
N GLN A 237 5.78 5.84 18.19
CA GLN A 237 6.12 4.52 18.70
C GLN A 237 6.29 3.55 17.52
N PRO A 238 7.53 3.23 17.11
CA PRO A 238 7.77 2.44 15.90
C PRO A 238 7.64 0.92 16.07
N ASP A 239 7.51 0.43 17.31
CA ASP A 239 7.59 -1.01 17.60
C ASP A 239 6.24 -1.76 17.42
N ASP A 240 5.14 -1.03 17.22
CA ASP A 240 3.78 -1.55 17.00
C ASP A 240 3.21 -1.05 15.66
N LEU A 241 3.95 -1.29 14.57
CA LEU A 241 3.59 -0.85 13.22
C LEU A 241 2.88 -1.94 12.41
N LEU A 242 1.76 -1.58 11.80
CA LEU A 242 1.14 -2.29 10.69
C LEU A 242 1.08 -1.41 9.45
N LEU A 243 1.19 -2.04 8.29
CA LEU A 243 0.96 -1.42 6.98
C LEU A 243 -0.19 -2.14 6.26
N THR A 244 -0.82 -1.44 5.33
CA THR A 244 -2.04 -1.94 4.67
C THR A 244 -1.75 -3.09 3.69
N GLY A 245 -2.67 -4.07 3.65
CA GLY A 245 -2.68 -5.13 2.63
C GLY A 245 -1.61 -6.21 2.77
N MET A 246 -0.92 -6.30 3.91
CA MET A 246 0.16 -7.29 4.08
C MET A 246 -0.36 -8.69 4.36
N ASP A 247 0.42 -9.69 3.96
CA ASP A 247 0.33 -11.04 4.52
C ASP A 247 0.97 -11.07 5.92
N LEU A 248 0.39 -11.83 6.84
CA LEU A 248 0.83 -11.91 8.23
C LEU A 248 0.96 -13.37 8.70
N PRO A 249 2.17 -13.80 9.13
CA PRO A 249 3.44 -13.07 9.06
C PRO A 249 3.88 -12.86 7.60
N PRO A 250 4.69 -11.82 7.30
CA PRO A 250 5.15 -11.58 5.94
C PRO A 250 5.90 -12.80 5.40
N ASN A 251 5.49 -13.30 4.24
CA ASN A 251 6.22 -14.38 3.57
C ASN A 251 7.43 -13.79 2.82
N ILE A 252 8.60 -13.83 3.46
CA ILE A 252 9.87 -13.31 2.94
C ILE A 252 10.70 -14.48 2.42
N GLU A 253 10.20 -15.15 1.37
CA GLU A 253 10.92 -16.21 0.63
C GLU A 253 11.47 -15.70 -0.72
#